data_AF-A0A832HR97-F1
#
_entry.id   AF-A0A832HR97-F1
#
_cell.length_a   1.000
_cell.length_b   1.000
_cell.length_c   1.000
_cell.angle_alpha   90.00
_cell.angle_beta   90.00
_cell.angle_gamma   90.00
#
_symmetry.space_group_name_H-M   'P 1'
#
loop_
_entity.id
_entity.type
_entity.pdbx_description
1 polymer ?
#
loop_
_entity_poly.entity_id
_entity_poly.type
_entity_poly.pdbx_seq_one_letter_code
_entity_poly.pdbx_strand_id
1 'polypeptide(L)'
;MSDGFEHWLEMARRPEHLHLMINHLPLVGLVVAALFLAAATALRNQAAVRIGLVGVALLALSAWPVVWSGDAGADNVYDLLDDDGVEFLKTHRHLAEKWLWMYFATAVLAGGIGAASWKWPKILLPGALLTLLAAAACLWVGAQTAEAGGKIRHPEFRRKILKPSDSSRAAGDMLLAGENRLARFFG
;
A
#
# COMPACT_ATOMS: atom_id res chain seq x y z
N MET A 1 35.11 -1.12 7.66
CA MET A 1 34.36 -0.36 6.63
C MET A 1 33.78 -1.28 5.55
N SER A 2 34.42 -2.40 5.17
CA SER A 2 33.84 -3.39 4.23
C SER A 2 32.71 -4.22 4.85
N ASP A 3 32.79 -4.49 6.14
CA ASP A 3 31.81 -5.17 6.99
C ASP A 3 30.40 -4.55 6.94
N GLY A 4 30.30 -3.22 6.99
CA GLY A 4 29.00 -2.53 6.94
C GLY A 4 28.33 -2.56 5.56
N PHE A 5 29.11 -2.49 4.49
CA PHE A 5 28.58 -2.50 3.12
C PHE A 5 28.06 -3.88 2.72
N GLU A 6 28.78 -4.95 3.07
CA GLU A 6 28.34 -6.32 2.82
C GLU A 6 27.07 -6.66 3.60
N HIS A 7 26.97 -6.23 4.86
CA HIS A 7 25.75 -6.39 5.65
C HIS A 7 24.55 -5.65 5.03
N TRP A 8 24.77 -4.43 4.52
CA TRP A 8 23.73 -3.69 3.80
C TRP A 8 23.27 -4.42 2.54
N LEU A 9 24.21 -4.96 1.75
CA LEU A 9 23.90 -5.76 0.56
C LEU A 9 23.12 -7.03 0.91
N GLU A 10 23.44 -7.67 2.04
CA GLU A 10 22.71 -8.84 2.53
C GLU A 10 21.27 -8.49 2.88
N MET A 11 21.04 -7.39 3.61
CA MET A 11 19.69 -6.92 3.94
C MET A 11 18.90 -6.49 2.71
N ALA A 12 19.53 -5.78 1.77
CA ALA A 12 18.88 -5.37 0.51
C ALA A 12 18.44 -6.56 -0.36
N ARG A 13 19.04 -7.75 -0.19
CA ARG A 13 18.64 -9.00 -0.87
C ARG A 13 17.49 -9.72 -0.18
N ARG A 14 17.16 -9.39 1.06
CA ARG A 14 16.01 -9.98 1.76
C ARG A 14 14.72 -9.40 1.20
N PRO A 15 13.78 -10.23 0.72
CA PRO A 15 12.60 -9.75 0.00
C PRO A 15 11.68 -8.88 0.88
N GLU A 16 11.51 -9.23 2.16
CA GLU A 16 10.73 -8.43 3.11
C GLU A 16 11.36 -7.06 3.40
N HIS A 17 12.70 -6.97 3.44
CA HIS A 17 13.40 -5.71 3.62
C HIS A 17 13.31 -4.86 2.36
N LEU A 18 13.55 -5.46 1.19
CA LEU A 18 13.41 -4.80 -0.10
C LEU A 18 12.00 -4.23 -0.26
N HIS A 19 10.96 -5.01 0.01
CA HIS A 19 9.57 -4.57 -0.05
C HIS A 19 9.35 -3.28 0.75
N LEU A 20 9.81 -3.23 2.01
CA LEU A 20 9.67 -2.05 2.86
C LEU A 20 10.50 -0.85 2.36
N MET A 21 11.64 -1.08 1.71
CA MET A 21 12.43 0.01 1.13
C MET A 21 11.74 0.67 -0.07
N ILE A 22 11.05 -0.13 -0.90
CA ILE A 22 10.48 0.35 -2.16
C ILE A 22 8.95 0.56 -2.14
N ASN A 23 8.24 0.13 -1.11
CA ASN A 23 6.76 0.25 -1.03
C ASN A 23 6.24 1.70 -1.05
N HIS A 24 7.10 2.69 -0.83
CA HIS A 24 6.73 4.11 -0.93
C HIS A 24 6.61 4.56 -2.40
N LEU A 25 7.28 3.90 -3.33
CA LEU A 25 7.29 4.31 -4.74
C LEU A 25 5.91 4.31 -5.39
N PRO A 26 5.08 3.24 -5.29
CA PRO A 26 3.80 3.17 -5.98
C PRO A 26 2.73 4.07 -5.36
N LEU A 27 2.89 4.47 -4.10
CA LEU A 27 1.91 5.30 -3.39
C LEU A 27 2.40 6.74 -3.24
N VAL A 28 3.44 6.98 -2.43
CA VAL A 28 3.99 8.32 -2.18
C VAL A 28 4.62 8.89 -3.46
N GLY A 29 5.43 8.09 -4.16
CA GLY A 29 6.02 8.50 -5.43
C GLY A 29 4.95 8.86 -6.47
N LEU A 30 3.89 8.06 -6.57
CA LEU A 30 2.79 8.32 -7.49
C LEU A 30 2.00 9.59 -7.13
N VAL A 31 1.80 9.89 -5.84
CA VAL A 31 1.22 11.18 -5.39
C VAL A 31 2.08 12.35 -5.89
N VAL A 32 3.39 12.30 -5.66
CA VAL A 32 4.32 13.36 -6.08
C VAL A 32 4.31 13.54 -7.60
N ALA A 33 4.36 12.44 -8.36
CA ALA A 33 4.31 12.48 -9.82
C ALA A 33 2.96 13.04 -10.34
N ALA A 34 1.85 12.67 -9.72
CA ALA A 34 0.52 13.17 -10.07
C ALA A 34 0.39 14.68 -9.79
N LEU A 35 0.88 15.16 -8.64
CA LEU A 35 0.90 16.59 -8.31
C LEU A 35 1.77 17.38 -9.30
N PHE A 36 2.93 16.84 -9.66
CA PHE A 36 3.79 17.44 -10.67
C PHE A 36 3.09 17.50 -12.04
N LEU A 37 2.47 16.40 -12.48
CA LEU A 37 1.72 16.35 -13.74
C LEU A 37 0.54 17.36 -13.74
N ALA A 38 -0.18 17.48 -12.62
CA ALA A 38 -1.26 18.45 -12.46
C ALA A 38 -0.75 19.89 -12.56
N ALA A 39 0.33 20.23 -11.85
CA ALA A 39 0.96 21.55 -11.91
C ALA A 39 1.47 21.87 -13.32
N ALA A 40 2.17 20.94 -13.97
CA ALA A 40 2.65 21.10 -15.34
C ALA A 40 1.51 21.33 -16.33
N THR A 41 0.40 20.61 -16.15
CA THR A 41 -0.82 20.74 -16.96
C THR A 41 -1.49 22.11 -16.75
N ALA A 42 -1.62 22.56 -15.50
CA ALA A 42 -2.18 23.86 -15.16
C ALA A 42 -1.34 25.04 -15.73
N LEU A 43 -0.01 24.90 -15.67
CA LEU A 43 0.93 25.86 -16.23
C LEU A 43 1.05 25.77 -17.76
N ARG A 44 0.36 24.81 -18.40
CA ARG A 44 0.38 24.56 -19.85
C ARG A 44 1.78 24.33 -20.42
N ASN A 45 2.72 23.84 -19.61
CA ASN A 45 4.08 23.56 -20.03
C ASN A 45 4.16 22.16 -20.62
N GLN A 46 4.17 22.05 -21.95
CA GLN A 46 4.16 20.75 -22.63
C GLN A 46 5.37 19.86 -22.31
N ALA A 47 6.56 20.44 -22.12
CA ALA A 47 7.74 19.67 -21.77
C ALA A 47 7.59 19.09 -20.36
N ALA A 48 7.15 19.90 -19.40
CA ALA A 48 6.88 19.46 -18.03
C ALA A 48 5.76 18.41 -17.98
N VAL A 49 4.71 18.53 -18.80
CA VAL A 49 3.64 17.51 -18.86
C VAL A 49 4.21 16.16 -19.31
N ARG A 50 5.08 16.14 -20.33
CA ARG A 50 5.73 14.89 -20.77
C ARG A 50 6.62 14.28 -19.67
N ILE A 51 7.37 15.10 -18.95
CA ILE A 51 8.17 14.65 -17.79
C ILE A 51 7.25 14.07 -16.70
N GLY A 52 6.12 14.72 -16.42
CA GLY A 52 5.14 14.24 -15.45
C GLY A 52 4.50 12.92 -15.85
N LEU A 53 4.19 12.73 -17.14
CA LEU A 53 3.70 11.46 -17.68
C LEU A 53 4.74 10.34 -17.52
N VAL A 54 6.02 10.62 -17.78
CA VAL A 54 7.11 9.65 -17.53
C VAL A 54 7.21 9.32 -16.04
N GLY A 55 7.11 10.32 -15.16
CA GLY A 55 7.05 10.11 -13.71
C GLY A 55 5.91 9.18 -13.31
N VAL A 56 4.68 9.51 -13.72
CA VAL A 56 3.51 8.66 -13.43
C VAL A 56 3.71 7.23 -13.97
N ALA A 57 4.26 7.09 -15.18
CA ALA A 57 4.52 5.78 -15.76
C ALA A 57 5.50 4.94 -14.93
N LEU A 58 6.64 5.52 -14.55
CA LEU A 58 7.68 4.83 -13.77
C LEU A 58 7.19 4.50 -12.35
N LEU A 59 6.52 5.44 -11.68
CA LEU A 59 6.04 5.24 -10.32
C LEU A 59 4.85 4.28 -10.27
N ALA A 60 3.98 4.27 -11.29
CA ALA A 60 2.95 3.23 -11.39
C ALA A 60 3.58 1.85 -11.67
N LEU A 61 4.55 1.77 -12.58
CA LEU A 61 5.26 0.53 -12.91
C LEU A 61 6.03 -0.06 -11.71
N SER A 62 6.48 0.80 -10.79
CA SER A 62 7.14 0.37 -9.54
C SER A 62 6.28 -0.50 -8.63
N ALA A 63 4.96 -0.57 -8.86
CA ALA A 63 4.09 -1.50 -8.14
C ALA A 63 4.51 -2.96 -8.33
N TRP A 64 5.00 -3.35 -9.51
CA TRP A 64 5.42 -4.73 -9.77
C TRP A 64 6.52 -5.22 -8.82
N PRO A 65 7.71 -4.56 -8.73
CA PRO A 65 8.75 -5.03 -7.83
C PRO A 65 8.31 -4.98 -6.35
N VAL A 66 7.42 -4.06 -5.98
CA VAL A 66 6.86 -4.00 -4.61
C VAL A 66 5.98 -5.22 -4.33
N VAL A 67 5.04 -5.56 -5.22
CA VAL A 67 4.18 -6.74 -5.03
C VAL A 67 5.02 -8.02 -5.04
N TRP A 68 5.95 -8.15 -5.98
CA TRP A 68 6.82 -9.31 -6.07
C TRP A 68 7.69 -9.52 -4.83
N SER A 69 8.34 -8.47 -4.33
CA SER A 69 9.17 -8.57 -3.11
C SER A 69 8.32 -8.81 -1.85
N GLY A 70 7.11 -8.26 -1.78
CA GLY A 70 6.18 -8.52 -0.68
C GLY A 70 5.72 -9.97 -0.65
N ASP A 71 5.41 -10.53 -1.82
CA ASP A 71 5.03 -11.94 -1.98
C ASP A 71 6.16 -12.88 -1.56
N ALA A 72 7.37 -12.64 -2.06
CA ALA A 72 8.56 -13.44 -1.77
C ALA A 72 9.00 -13.38 -0.29
N GLY A 73 8.66 -12.31 0.44
CA GLY A 73 8.99 -12.12 1.86
C GLY A 73 7.86 -12.48 2.82
N ALA A 74 6.67 -12.84 2.33
CA ALA A 74 5.49 -13.05 3.18
C ALA A 74 5.67 -14.21 4.17
N ASP A 75 6.24 -15.33 3.71
CA ASP A 75 6.45 -16.52 4.54
C ASP A 75 7.46 -16.26 5.67
N ASN A 76 8.49 -15.45 5.41
CA ASN A 76 9.52 -15.08 6.39
C ASN A 76 8.95 -14.31 7.59
N VAL A 77 7.82 -13.63 7.41
CA VAL A 77 7.16 -12.86 8.47
C VAL A 77 5.96 -13.56 9.07
N TYR A 78 5.45 -14.63 8.44
CA TYR A 78 4.18 -15.26 8.79
C TYR A 78 4.14 -15.75 10.25
N ASP A 79 5.16 -16.51 10.66
CA ASP A 79 5.25 -17.10 12.02
C ASP A 79 5.52 -16.07 13.13
N LEU A 80 5.77 -14.81 12.75
CA LEU A 80 6.01 -13.70 13.68
C LEU A 80 4.73 -12.90 13.98
N LEU A 81 3.61 -13.23 13.33
CA LEU A 81 2.34 -12.51 13.44
C LEU A 81 1.37 -13.22 14.39
N ASP A 82 0.48 -12.45 14.99
CA ASP A 82 -0.72 -12.97 15.64
C ASP A 82 -1.80 -13.31 14.60
N ASP A 83 -2.85 -14.04 15.03
CA ASP A 83 -3.93 -14.50 14.14
C ASP A 83 -4.56 -13.35 13.32
N ASP A 84 -4.85 -12.22 13.97
CA ASP A 84 -5.37 -11.03 13.30
C ASP A 84 -4.36 -10.46 12.28
N GLY A 85 -3.07 -10.42 12.64
CA GLY A 85 -2.00 -9.95 11.76
C GLY A 85 -1.83 -10.81 10.50
N VAL A 86 -2.00 -12.13 10.63
CA VAL A 86 -2.01 -13.06 9.51
C VAL A 86 -3.17 -12.75 8.54
N GLU A 87 -4.38 -12.49 9.06
CA GLU A 87 -5.53 -12.14 8.22
C GLU A 87 -5.35 -10.79 7.50
N PHE A 88 -4.74 -9.80 8.17
CA PHE A 88 -4.37 -8.54 7.53
C PHE A 88 -3.27 -8.72 6.48
N LEU A 89 -2.29 -9.60 6.71
CA LEU A 89 -1.26 -9.93 5.71
C LEU A 89 -1.88 -10.55 4.45
N LYS A 90 -2.78 -11.53 4.61
CA LYS A 90 -3.52 -12.15 3.50
C LYS A 90 -4.36 -11.11 2.74
N THR A 91 -5.03 -10.21 3.47
CA THR A 91 -5.84 -9.13 2.87
C THR A 91 -4.97 -8.16 2.08
N HIS A 92 -3.84 -7.72 2.66
CA HIS A 92 -2.88 -6.85 1.99
C HIS A 92 -2.35 -7.47 0.70
N ARG A 93 -1.91 -8.74 0.76
CA ARG A 93 -1.44 -9.51 -0.40
C ARG A 93 -2.52 -9.63 -1.47
N HIS A 94 -3.73 -10.03 -1.08
CA HIS A 94 -4.86 -10.16 -2.01
C HIS A 94 -5.18 -8.84 -2.73
N LEU A 95 -5.23 -7.73 -2.00
CA LEU A 95 -5.49 -6.41 -2.59
C LEU A 95 -4.34 -5.98 -3.51
N ALA A 96 -3.09 -6.23 -3.12
CA ALA A 96 -1.91 -5.91 -3.91
C ALA A 96 -1.93 -6.63 -5.27
N GLU A 97 -2.18 -7.95 -5.27
CA GLU A 97 -2.30 -8.76 -6.49
C GLU A 97 -3.51 -8.35 -7.33
N LYS A 98 -4.67 -8.20 -6.70
CA LYS A 98 -5.94 -7.86 -7.37
C LYS A 98 -5.87 -6.54 -8.14
N TRP A 99 -5.17 -5.55 -7.60
CA TRP A 99 -5.15 -4.20 -8.16
C TRP A 99 -3.89 -3.89 -8.99
N LEU A 100 -2.90 -4.79 -9.04
CA LEU A 100 -1.66 -4.58 -9.78
C LEU A 100 -1.88 -4.25 -11.26
N TRP A 101 -2.90 -4.82 -11.89
CA TRP A 101 -3.22 -4.54 -13.30
C TRP A 101 -3.60 -3.06 -13.54
N MET A 102 -4.20 -2.37 -12.57
CA MET A 102 -4.54 -0.94 -12.70
C MET A 102 -3.29 -0.07 -12.79
N TYR A 103 -2.25 -0.43 -12.03
CA TYR A 103 -0.96 0.24 -12.06
C TYR A 103 -0.28 0.04 -13.42
N PHE A 104 -0.34 -1.17 -13.98
CA PHE A 104 0.13 -1.42 -15.35
C PHE A 104 -0.64 -0.65 -16.41
N ALA A 105 -1.97 -0.66 -16.33
CA ALA A 105 -2.81 0.09 -17.25
C ALA A 105 -2.49 1.59 -17.21
N THR A 106 -2.28 2.13 -16.00
CA THR A 106 -1.88 3.53 -15.80
C THR A 106 -0.48 3.81 -16.35
N ALA A 107 0.47 2.90 -16.16
CA ALA A 107 1.83 3.04 -16.68
C ALA A 107 1.86 3.05 -18.22
N VAL A 108 1.13 2.12 -18.85
CA VAL A 108 0.99 2.03 -20.30
C VAL A 108 0.26 3.24 -20.85
N LEU A 109 -0.81 3.70 -20.20
CA LEU A 109 -1.53 4.91 -20.56
C LEU A 109 -0.60 6.14 -20.53
N ALA A 110 0.07 6.37 -19.41
CA ALA A 110 0.93 7.55 -19.21
C ALA A 110 2.11 7.56 -20.20
N GLY A 111 2.82 6.42 -20.32
CA GLY A 111 3.91 6.27 -21.28
C GLY A 111 3.44 6.37 -22.74
N GLY A 112 2.28 5.77 -23.05
CA GLY A 112 1.65 5.81 -24.36
C GLY A 112 1.26 7.23 -24.77
N ILE A 113 0.60 8.01 -23.90
CA ILE A 113 0.30 9.43 -24.15
C ILE A 113 1.59 10.22 -24.30
N GLY A 114 2.58 10.00 -23.43
CA GLY A 114 3.88 10.67 -23.50
C GLY A 114 4.54 10.50 -24.87
N ALA A 115 4.63 9.26 -25.35
CA ALA A 115 5.20 8.92 -26.66
C ALA A 115 4.34 9.43 -27.83
N ALA A 116 3.04 9.15 -27.82
CA ALA A 116 2.14 9.51 -28.92
C ALA A 116 1.95 11.03 -29.08
N SER A 117 2.14 11.81 -28.00
CA SER A 117 2.04 13.27 -28.02
C SER A 117 3.11 13.97 -28.88
N TRP A 118 4.19 13.27 -29.25
CA TRP A 118 5.20 13.80 -30.18
C TRP A 118 4.65 13.88 -31.61
N LYS A 119 3.89 12.87 -32.03
CA LYS A 119 3.25 12.83 -33.36
C LYS A 119 1.91 13.57 -33.38
N TRP A 120 1.17 13.51 -32.27
CA TRP A 120 -0.16 14.09 -32.15
C TRP A 120 -0.26 14.99 -30.91
N PRO A 121 0.29 16.22 -30.94
CA PRO A 121 0.36 17.09 -29.75
C PRO A 121 -1.01 17.43 -29.14
N LYS A 122 -2.09 17.36 -29.94
CA LYS A 122 -3.47 17.58 -29.48
C LYS A 122 -3.93 16.58 -28.41
N ILE A 123 -3.33 15.39 -28.32
CA ILE A 123 -3.71 14.39 -27.31
C ILE A 123 -3.07 14.65 -25.95
N LEU A 124 -2.05 15.52 -25.86
CA LEU A 124 -1.24 15.67 -24.65
C LEU A 124 -2.08 16.10 -23.45
N LEU A 125 -2.91 17.14 -23.63
CA LEU A 125 -3.77 17.65 -22.57
C LEU A 125 -4.87 16.66 -22.14
N PRO A 126 -5.74 16.14 -23.03
CA PRO A 126 -6.76 15.17 -22.62
C PRO A 126 -6.14 13.88 -22.07
N GLY A 127 -5.00 13.45 -22.63
CA GLY A 127 -4.26 12.29 -22.13
C GLY A 127 -3.65 12.50 -20.75
N ALA A 128 -3.14 13.71 -20.44
CA ALA A 128 -2.67 14.06 -19.10
C ALA A 128 -3.82 14.05 -18.08
N LEU A 129 -4.98 14.61 -18.42
CA LEU A 129 -6.16 14.59 -17.56
C LEU A 129 -6.66 13.16 -17.31
N LEU A 130 -6.71 12.33 -18.35
CA LEU A 130 -7.07 10.91 -18.22
C LEU A 130 -6.06 10.15 -17.36
N THR A 131 -4.77 10.45 -17.52
CA THR A 131 -3.70 9.86 -16.69
C THR A 131 -3.83 10.26 -15.22
N LEU A 132 -4.20 11.51 -14.93
CA LEU A 132 -4.45 11.96 -13.55
C LEU A 132 -5.64 11.23 -12.92
N LEU A 133 -6.71 10.98 -13.68
CA LEU A 133 -7.86 10.18 -13.20
C LEU A 133 -7.45 8.72 -12.92
N ALA A 134 -6.66 8.12 -13.81
CA ALA A 134 -6.13 6.77 -13.63
C ALA A 134 -5.19 6.68 -12.41
N ALA A 135 -4.32 7.67 -12.22
CA ALA A 135 -3.45 7.78 -11.05
C ALA A 135 -4.27 7.93 -9.76
N ALA A 136 -5.31 8.76 -9.74
CA ALA A 136 -6.20 8.89 -8.59
C ALA A 136 -6.90 7.56 -8.24
N ALA A 137 -7.33 6.80 -9.24
CA ALA A 137 -7.89 5.46 -9.03
C ALA A 137 -6.84 4.49 -8.45
N CYS A 138 -5.59 4.52 -8.94
CA CYS A 138 -4.49 3.74 -8.37
C CYS A 138 -4.20 4.12 -6.91
N LEU A 139 -4.18 5.41 -6.60
CA LEU A 139 -3.97 5.91 -5.23
C LEU A 139 -5.10 5.48 -4.30
N TRP A 140 -6.35 5.47 -4.77
CA TRP A 140 -7.49 4.99 -4.00
C TRP A 140 -7.38 3.51 -3.63
N VAL A 141 -7.09 2.64 -4.62
CA VAL A 141 -6.91 1.21 -4.34
C VAL A 141 -5.63 0.95 -3.54
N GLY A 142 -4.56 1.71 -3.80
CA GLY A 142 -3.30 1.66 -3.06
C GLY A 142 -3.46 2.05 -1.59
N ALA A 143 -4.31 3.03 -1.28
CA ALA A 143 -4.63 3.42 0.08
C ALA A 143 -5.34 2.28 0.85
N GLN A 144 -6.27 1.57 0.21
CA GLN A 144 -6.91 0.39 0.82
C GLN A 144 -5.91 -0.74 1.06
N THR A 145 -5.01 -1.00 0.10
CA THR A 145 -3.92 -1.97 0.26
C THR A 145 -2.99 -1.57 1.41
N ALA A 146 -2.61 -0.29 1.51
CA ALA A 146 -1.76 0.23 2.57
C ALA A 146 -2.45 0.21 3.94
N GLU A 147 -3.77 0.41 4.01
CA GLU A 147 -4.54 0.30 5.26
C GLU A 147 -4.46 -1.13 5.83
N ALA A 148 -4.64 -2.15 4.99
CA ALA A 148 -4.45 -3.54 5.39
C ALA A 148 -2.99 -3.80 5.82
N GLY A 149 -2.03 -3.28 5.05
CA GLY A 149 -0.59 -3.40 5.35
C GLY A 149 -0.20 -2.79 6.70
N GLY A 150 -0.72 -1.60 7.01
CA GLY A 150 -0.50 -0.94 8.30
C GLY A 150 -0.99 -1.79 9.47
N LYS A 151 -2.10 -2.52 9.31
CA LYS A 151 -2.65 -3.37 10.37
C LYS A 151 -1.87 -4.68 10.58
N ILE A 152 -0.88 -5.04 9.76
CA ILE A 152 -0.14 -6.30 9.90
C ILE A 152 0.62 -6.34 11.25
N ARG A 153 1.36 -5.28 11.60
CA ARG A 153 2.15 -5.21 12.86
C ARG A 153 1.74 -4.10 13.81
N HIS A 154 0.68 -3.35 13.48
CA HIS A 154 0.17 -2.27 14.33
C HIS A 154 -1.22 -2.64 14.90
N PRO A 155 -1.28 -3.41 16.00
CA PRO A 155 -2.55 -3.74 16.66
C PRO A 155 -3.32 -2.50 17.11
N GLU A 156 -2.65 -1.37 17.35
CA GLU A 156 -3.26 -0.08 17.63
C GLU A 156 -4.17 0.44 16.50
N PHE A 157 -3.96 0.00 15.25
CA PHE A 157 -4.81 0.34 14.11
C PHE A 157 -5.99 -0.63 13.93
N ARG A 158 -5.98 -1.76 14.64
CA ARG A 158 -7.03 -2.80 14.60
C ARG A 158 -8.07 -2.55 15.69
N ARG A 159 -8.60 -1.32 15.79
CA ARG A 159 -9.62 -0.97 16.80
C ARG A 159 -10.63 -2.11 16.92
N LYS A 160 -10.60 -2.83 18.05
CA LYS A 160 -11.59 -3.85 18.35
C LYS A 160 -12.91 -3.13 18.50
N ILE A 161 -13.76 -3.19 17.48
CA ILE A 161 -15.19 -3.12 17.74
C ILE A 161 -15.43 -4.36 18.60
N LEU A 162 -15.67 -4.18 19.90
CA LEU A 162 -16.09 -5.27 20.76
C LEU A 162 -17.25 -5.96 20.04
N LYS A 163 -17.05 -7.21 19.59
CA LYS A 163 -18.17 -8.00 19.09
C LYS A 163 -19.17 -8.11 20.24
N PRO A 164 -20.49 -8.02 20.00
CA PRO A 164 -21.48 -8.19 21.07
C PRO A 164 -21.35 -9.51 21.86
N SER A 165 -20.69 -10.52 21.28
CA SER A 165 -20.33 -11.76 21.96
C SER A 165 -19.29 -11.58 23.08
N ASP A 166 -18.36 -10.65 22.90
CA ASP A 166 -17.23 -10.45 23.81
C ASP A 166 -17.64 -9.59 25.01
N SER A 167 -18.58 -8.65 24.81
CA SER A 167 -19.23 -7.92 25.90
C SER A 167 -20.13 -8.83 26.74
N SER A 168 -20.79 -9.82 26.11
CA SER A 168 -21.65 -10.79 26.82
C SER A 168 -20.83 -11.80 27.64
N ARG A 169 -19.70 -12.28 27.12
CA ARG A 169 -18.75 -13.12 27.88
C ARG A 169 -18.06 -12.34 29.00
N ALA A 170 -17.59 -11.11 28.75
CA ALA A 170 -16.97 -10.28 29.78
C ALA A 170 -17.94 -9.92 30.91
N ALA A 171 -19.21 -9.67 30.60
CA ALA A 171 -20.26 -9.46 31.61
C ALA A 171 -20.55 -10.74 32.41
N GLY A 172 -20.60 -11.90 31.76
CA GLY A 172 -20.75 -13.20 32.42
C GLY A 172 -19.58 -13.51 33.37
N ASP A 173 -18.36 -13.28 32.93
CA ASP A 173 -17.15 -13.52 33.73
C ASP A 173 -17.07 -12.57 34.94
N MET A 174 -17.54 -11.32 34.80
CA MET A 174 -17.66 -10.37 35.91
C MET A 174 -18.73 -10.75 36.93
N LEU A 175 -19.88 -11.28 36.48
CA LEU A 175 -20.95 -11.76 37.37
C LEU A 175 -20.48 -12.98 38.17
N LEU A 176 -19.84 -13.95 37.53
CA LEU A 176 -19.29 -15.14 38.19
C LEU A 176 -18.16 -14.79 39.17
N ALA A 177 -17.36 -13.77 38.87
CA ALA A 177 -16.35 -13.25 39.79
C ALA A 177 -16.98 -12.53 41.01
N GLY A 178 -18.15 -11.91 40.84
CA GLY A 178 -18.95 -11.31 41.92
C GLY A 178 -19.58 -12.35 42.83
N GLU A 179 -20.19 -13.39 42.27
CA GLU A 179 -20.80 -14.49 43.05
C GLU A 179 -19.76 -15.27 43.85
N ASN A 180 -18.61 -15.58 43.25
CA ASN A 180 -17.50 -16.22 43.96
C ASN A 180 -16.89 -15.35 45.08
N ARG A 181 -17.06 -14.03 45.01
CA ARG A 181 -16.62 -13.10 46.05
C ARG A 181 -17.62 -13.04 47.21
N LEU A 182 -18.91 -13.11 46.92
CA LEU A 182 -19.96 -13.19 47.95
C LEU A 182 -19.95 -14.54 48.69
N ALA A 183 -19.75 -15.65 47.98
CA ALA A 183 -19.65 -16.98 48.58
C ALA A 183 -18.49 -17.11 49.58
N ARG A 184 -17.39 -16.36 49.40
CA ARG A 184 -16.26 -16.30 50.36
C ARG A 184 -16.48 -15.38 51.56
N PHE A 185 -17.49 -14.52 51.53
CA PHE A 185 -17.81 -13.62 52.64
C PHE A 185 -18.80 -14.23 53.63
N PHE A 186 -19.52 -15.29 53.23
CA PHE A 186 -20.57 -15.93 54.02
C PHE A 186 -20.30 -17.41 54.37
N GLY A 187 -19.06 -17.89 54.17
CA GLY A 187 -18.59 -19.21 54.60
C GLY A 187 -17.35 -19.08 55.46
#